data_AF-A0A9X3RZD1-F1
#
_entry.id   AF-A0A9X3RZD1-F1
#
_cell.length_a   1.000
_cell.length_b   1.000
_cell.length_c   1.000
_cell.angle_alpha   90.00
_cell.angle_beta   90.00
_cell.angle_gamma   90.00
#
_symmetry.space_group_name_H-M   'P 1'
#
loop_
_entity.id
_entity.type
_entity.pdbx_description
1 polymer ?
#
loop_
_entity_poly.entity_id
_entity_poly.type
_entity_poly.pdbx_seq_one_letter_code
_entity_poly.pdbx_strand_id
1 'polypeptide(L)'
;MAAFAERFAPLAPYFVPELYVPEGARPLPLCTYHMSAPAVYAETFNGLHQLKIEFHVDIKELPPSETIISPHFALPQPVRARVPRVPYQVALKLLTLADPPVGLDVGREGVLPRQVYDLAGLVPQVEGDEAWAEIQEYARALYVKECGVNEIEPEDGEPWPGIEQRLAHWARLDEDQEQGHAVETFQQTQVPSTARIGRAAWRARMRMIQFAARCAAIGRDGARVWDQASAIEARLPARPGPKREMKPFRDALVNATGLKTNAMAPRDHFWEGIVEADDPAALLDEIASQLP
;
A
#
# COMPACT_ATOMS: atom_id res chain seq x y z
N MET A 1 3.21 -30.36 3.24
CA MET A 1 4.29 -30.27 2.24
C MET A 1 3.96 -30.98 0.91
N ALA A 2 3.38 -32.19 0.89
CA ALA A 2 3.20 -32.97 -0.35
C ALA A 2 2.04 -32.53 -1.29
N ALA A 3 0.89 -32.08 -0.75
CA ALA A 3 -0.30 -31.83 -1.58
C ALA A 3 -0.24 -30.56 -2.45
N PHE A 4 0.58 -29.56 -2.06
CA PHE A 4 0.77 -28.34 -2.84
C PHE A 4 1.73 -28.55 -4.02
N ALA A 5 2.77 -29.37 -3.81
CA ALA A 5 3.76 -29.70 -4.82
C ALA A 5 3.18 -30.48 -6.01
N GLU A 6 2.09 -31.25 -5.82
CA GLU A 6 1.46 -32.02 -6.91
C GLU A 6 0.93 -31.14 -8.04
N ARG A 7 0.31 -29.99 -7.74
CA ARG A 7 -0.20 -29.07 -8.78
C ARG A 7 0.89 -28.38 -9.58
N PHE A 8 2.08 -28.22 -9.00
CA PHE A 8 3.25 -27.61 -9.64
C PHE A 8 4.29 -28.64 -10.08
N ALA A 9 4.03 -29.94 -9.91
CA ALA A 9 4.91 -31.03 -10.30
C ALA A 9 5.37 -30.96 -11.78
N PRO A 10 4.54 -30.55 -12.75
CA PRO A 10 4.99 -30.37 -14.13
C PRO A 10 6.04 -29.26 -14.31
N LEU A 11 6.06 -28.28 -13.39
CA LEU A 11 7.00 -27.16 -13.41
C LEU A 11 8.23 -27.41 -12.52
N ALA A 12 8.24 -28.47 -11.72
CA ALA A 12 9.32 -28.83 -10.80
C ALA A 12 10.73 -28.83 -11.43
N PRO A 13 10.95 -29.24 -12.69
CA PRO A 13 12.28 -29.19 -13.31
C PRO A 13 12.84 -27.77 -13.51
N TYR A 14 11.98 -26.75 -13.50
CA TYR A 14 12.36 -25.34 -13.68
C TYR A 14 12.60 -24.61 -12.36
N PHE A 15 12.20 -25.21 -11.25
CA PHE A 15 12.37 -24.65 -9.92
C PHE A 15 13.62 -25.22 -9.27
N VAL A 16 14.58 -24.36 -8.91
CA VAL A 16 15.64 -24.74 -7.98
C VAL A 16 15.14 -24.38 -6.58
N PRO A 17 14.85 -25.36 -5.71
CA PRO A 17 14.44 -25.09 -4.34
C PRO A 17 15.65 -24.60 -3.53
N GLU A 18 15.89 -23.30 -3.55
CA GLU A 18 16.72 -22.64 -2.55
C GLU A 18 15.80 -22.09 -1.47
N LEU A 19 15.68 -22.83 -0.38
CA LEU A 19 14.93 -22.40 0.80
C LEU A 19 15.75 -21.30 1.50
N TYR A 20 15.62 -20.06 1.04
CA TYR A 20 16.28 -18.93 1.68
C TYR A 20 15.50 -18.52 2.93
N VAL A 21 16.06 -18.81 4.11
CA VAL A 21 15.60 -18.28 5.39
C VAL A 21 16.56 -17.14 5.76
N PRO A 22 16.14 -15.87 5.71
CA PRO A 22 16.99 -14.76 6.13
C PRO A 22 17.35 -14.89 7.62
N GLU A 23 18.56 -14.47 7.97
CA GLU A 23 19.04 -14.48 9.36
C GLU A 23 18.24 -13.48 10.21
N GLY A 24 17.65 -13.93 11.32
CA GLY A 24 16.78 -13.11 12.19
C GLY A 24 15.28 -13.20 11.87
N ALA A 25 14.91 -13.78 10.73
CA ALA A 25 13.52 -13.95 10.33
C ALA A 25 12.85 -15.13 11.02
N ARG A 26 11.64 -14.91 11.56
CA ARG A 26 10.73 -16.03 11.83
C ARG A 26 10.29 -16.61 10.48
N PRO A 27 10.40 -17.94 10.25
CA PRO A 27 10.01 -18.54 8.99
C PRO A 27 8.50 -18.39 8.81
N LEU A 28 8.11 -17.49 7.91
CA LEU A 28 6.75 -17.49 7.37
C LEU A 28 6.52 -18.82 6.64
N PRO A 29 5.28 -19.33 6.54
CA PRO A 29 4.95 -20.48 5.71
C PRO A 29 5.03 -20.11 4.22
N LEU A 30 6.18 -19.60 3.78
CA LEU A 30 6.48 -19.19 2.42
C LEU A 30 7.42 -20.20 1.79
N CYS A 31 6.98 -20.84 0.71
CA CYS A 31 7.91 -21.55 -0.16
C CYS A 31 8.48 -20.56 -1.16
N THR A 32 9.77 -20.26 -1.06
CA THR A 32 10.50 -19.48 -2.06
C THR A 32 11.15 -20.43 -3.06
N TYR A 33 11.01 -20.14 -4.35
CA TYR A 33 11.68 -20.82 -5.44
C TYR A 33 12.39 -19.80 -6.31
N HIS A 34 13.54 -20.19 -6.85
CA HIS A 34 14.22 -19.42 -7.88
C HIS A 34 14.07 -20.14 -9.22
N MET A 35 13.72 -19.37 -10.26
CA MET A 35 13.56 -19.86 -11.62
C MET A 35 14.36 -18.99 -12.58
N SER A 36 15.22 -19.63 -13.36
CA SER A 36 15.87 -18.99 -14.50
C SER A 36 14.88 -18.86 -15.64
N ALA A 37 14.39 -17.65 -15.93
CA ALA A 37 13.54 -17.36 -17.07
C ALA A 37 14.33 -16.67 -18.18
N PRO A 38 14.12 -17.00 -19.47
CA PRO A 38 14.67 -16.23 -20.57
C PRO A 38 14.27 -14.76 -20.45
N ALA A 39 15.22 -13.84 -20.67
CA ALA A 39 14.86 -12.45 -20.81
C ALA A 39 13.88 -12.27 -21.97
N VAL A 40 12.81 -11.51 -21.74
CA VAL A 40 11.82 -11.16 -22.79
C VAL A 40 12.51 -10.35 -23.92
N TYR A 41 13.71 -9.83 -23.67
CA TYR A 41 14.59 -9.13 -24.61
C TYR A 41 15.73 -10.00 -25.16
N ALA A 42 15.46 -11.25 -25.53
CA ALA A 42 16.51 -12.16 -26.02
C ALA A 42 17.37 -11.58 -27.18
N GLU A 43 16.82 -10.67 -28.00
CA GLU A 43 17.56 -10.04 -29.10
C GLU A 43 18.46 -8.85 -28.69
N THR A 44 18.23 -8.23 -27.52
CA THR A 44 19.01 -7.06 -27.04
C THR A 44 19.81 -7.35 -25.77
N PHE A 45 19.34 -8.29 -24.96
CA PHE A 45 19.97 -8.82 -23.77
C PHE A 45 19.95 -10.34 -23.85
N ASN A 46 21.04 -10.93 -24.32
CA ASN A 46 21.27 -12.37 -24.15
C ASN A 46 21.45 -12.65 -22.65
N GLY A 47 20.44 -13.22 -22.01
CA GLY A 47 20.51 -13.56 -20.59
C GLY A 47 19.31 -14.32 -20.05
N LEU A 48 19.56 -15.08 -18.98
CA LEU A 48 18.53 -15.61 -18.10
C LEU A 48 18.35 -14.60 -16.95
N HIS A 49 17.10 -14.26 -16.63
CA HIS A 49 16.76 -13.57 -15.39
C HIS A 49 16.43 -14.59 -14.31
N GLN A 50 16.97 -14.36 -13.11
CA GLN A 50 16.53 -15.08 -11.92
C GLN A 50 15.23 -14.46 -11.43
N LEU A 51 14.14 -15.22 -11.53
CA LEU A 51 12.85 -14.88 -10.94
C LEU A 51 12.75 -15.53 -9.57
N LYS A 52 12.54 -14.72 -8.55
CA LYS A 52 12.14 -15.18 -7.21
C LYS A 52 10.63 -15.35 -7.20
N ILE A 53 10.15 -16.55 -6.87
CA ILE A 53 8.74 -16.90 -6.81
C ILE A 53 8.44 -17.32 -5.38
N GLU A 54 7.52 -16.61 -4.73
CA GLU A 54 7.12 -16.87 -3.34
C GLU A 54 5.68 -17.37 -3.32
N PHE A 55 5.45 -18.50 -2.65
CA PHE A 55 4.12 -19.06 -2.43
C PHE A 55 3.75 -18.96 -0.96
N HIS A 56 2.63 -18.30 -0.66
CA HIS A 56 2.01 -18.37 0.66
C HIS A 56 1.35 -19.75 0.79
N VAL A 57 1.95 -20.62 1.60
CA VAL A 57 1.47 -21.98 1.81
C VAL A 57 0.32 -21.91 2.83
N ASP A 58 -0.79 -22.55 2.49
CA ASP A 58 -1.98 -22.70 3.34
C ASP A 58 -3.00 -21.55 3.36
N ILE A 59 -3.17 -20.79 2.28
CA ILE A 59 -4.40 -20.03 2.08
C ILE A 59 -5.43 -20.99 1.43
N LYS A 60 -6.27 -21.64 2.25
CA LYS A 60 -7.33 -22.55 1.76
C LYS A 60 -8.29 -21.85 0.78
N GLU A 61 -8.36 -20.52 0.81
CA GLU A 61 -9.19 -19.70 -0.06
C GLU A 61 -8.37 -18.53 -0.63
N LEU A 62 -7.88 -18.69 -1.85
CA LEU A 62 -7.32 -17.55 -2.59
C LEU A 62 -8.41 -16.48 -2.73
N PRO A 63 -8.08 -15.19 -2.56
CA PRO A 63 -9.06 -14.14 -2.70
C PRO A 63 -9.67 -14.13 -4.11
N PRO A 64 -10.91 -13.63 -4.27
CA PRO A 64 -11.50 -13.33 -5.56
C PRO A 64 -10.50 -12.61 -6.46
N SER A 65 -10.39 -13.10 -7.71
CA SER A 65 -9.42 -12.61 -8.67
C SER A 65 -10.09 -12.16 -9.95
N GLU A 66 -9.48 -11.16 -10.57
CA GLU A 66 -9.85 -10.62 -11.87
C GLU A 66 -8.75 -10.91 -12.90
N THR A 67 -9.11 -10.83 -14.18
CA THR A 67 -8.13 -10.97 -15.26
C THR A 67 -7.69 -9.60 -15.71
N ILE A 68 -6.40 -9.31 -15.54
CA ILE A 68 -5.77 -8.14 -16.15
C ILE A 68 -5.18 -8.51 -17.51
N ILE A 69 -5.27 -7.58 -18.44
CA ILE A 69 -4.72 -7.71 -19.79
C ILE A 69 -3.76 -6.55 -20.00
N SER A 70 -2.47 -6.85 -20.13
CA SER A 70 -1.45 -5.84 -20.39
C SER A 70 -0.89 -6.03 -21.80
N PRO A 71 -0.96 -5.02 -22.68
CA PRO A 71 -0.16 -5.03 -23.89
C PRO A 71 1.31 -5.00 -23.48
N HIS A 72 2.10 -5.94 -23.98
CA HIS A 72 3.54 -5.94 -23.80
C HIS A 72 4.17 -5.74 -25.18
N PHE A 73 4.94 -4.66 -25.37
CA PHE A 73 5.44 -4.27 -26.68
C PHE A 73 6.31 -5.34 -27.36
N ALA A 74 6.94 -6.21 -26.56
CA ALA A 74 7.77 -7.31 -27.03
C ALA A 74 7.02 -8.63 -27.29
N LEU A 75 5.71 -8.70 -27.07
CA LEU A 75 4.92 -9.92 -27.28
C LEU A 75 3.85 -9.67 -28.36
N PRO A 76 3.65 -10.64 -29.27
CA PRO A 76 2.64 -10.51 -30.34
C PRO A 76 1.21 -10.56 -29.81
N GLN A 77 1.01 -11.06 -28.59
CA GLN A 77 -0.27 -11.11 -27.91
C GLN A 77 -0.18 -10.43 -26.55
N PRO A 78 -1.25 -9.74 -26.10
CA PRO A 78 -1.31 -9.18 -24.76
C PRO A 78 -1.12 -10.26 -23.69
N VAL A 79 -0.38 -9.92 -22.63
CA VAL A 79 -0.23 -10.78 -21.45
C VAL A 79 -1.53 -10.75 -20.67
N ARG A 80 -2.03 -11.94 -20.31
CA ARG A 80 -3.19 -12.11 -19.43
C ARG A 80 -2.74 -12.72 -18.12
N ALA A 81 -3.10 -12.10 -17.00
CA ALA A 81 -2.80 -12.61 -15.67
C ALA A 81 -4.04 -12.54 -14.79
N ARG A 82 -4.21 -13.54 -13.91
CA ARG A 82 -5.19 -13.47 -12.85
C ARG A 82 -4.55 -12.87 -11.60
N VAL A 83 -5.12 -11.79 -11.11
CA VAL A 83 -4.65 -11.08 -9.92
C VAL A 83 -5.79 -10.94 -8.92
N PRO A 84 -5.54 -10.89 -7.60
CA PRO A 84 -6.58 -10.57 -6.63
C PRO A 84 -7.27 -9.26 -7.01
N ARG A 85 -8.59 -9.15 -6.79
CA ARG A 85 -9.30 -7.88 -6.95
C ARG A 85 -8.69 -6.81 -6.02
N VAL A 86 -8.77 -5.54 -6.41
CA VAL A 86 -8.17 -4.40 -5.70
C VAL A 86 -8.39 -4.43 -4.16
N PRO A 87 -9.60 -4.66 -3.62
CA PRO A 87 -9.83 -4.70 -2.17
C PRO A 87 -8.90 -5.67 -1.43
N TYR A 88 -8.70 -6.86 -2.01
CA TYR A 88 -7.85 -7.90 -1.43
C TYR A 88 -6.36 -7.56 -1.56
N GLN A 89 -5.96 -6.85 -2.62
CA GLN A 89 -4.58 -6.33 -2.75
C GLN A 89 -4.29 -5.24 -1.70
N VAL A 90 -5.25 -4.36 -1.45
CA VAL A 90 -5.17 -3.30 -0.43
C VAL A 90 -5.06 -3.93 0.96
N ALA A 91 -5.95 -4.87 1.30
CA ALA A 91 -5.90 -5.61 2.57
C ALA A 91 -4.54 -6.29 2.81
N LEU A 92 -4.01 -7.02 1.81
CA LEU A 92 -2.71 -7.69 1.91
C LEU A 92 -1.59 -6.70 2.22
N LYS A 93 -1.56 -5.56 1.52
CA LYS A 93 -0.50 -4.56 1.68
C LYS A 93 -0.60 -3.79 2.99
N LEU A 94 -1.79 -3.47 3.45
CA LEU A 94 -1.99 -2.81 4.75
C LEU A 94 -1.52 -3.70 5.90
N LEU A 95 -1.73 -5.00 5.81
CA LEU A 95 -1.24 -5.96 6.81
C LEU A 95 0.30 -6.00 6.89
N THR A 96 1.01 -5.71 5.78
CA THR A 96 2.48 -5.56 5.82
C THR A 96 2.95 -4.30 6.55
N LEU A 97 2.06 -3.35 6.81
CA LEU A 97 2.34 -2.12 7.53
C LEU A 97 1.97 -2.20 9.03
N ALA A 98 1.31 -3.27 9.47
CA ALA A 98 0.99 -3.52 10.89
C ALA A 98 2.27 -3.66 11.74
N ASP A 99 2.18 -3.48 13.05
CA ASP A 99 3.26 -3.68 14.02
C ASP A 99 2.90 -4.78 15.04
N PRO A 100 3.62 -5.93 15.03
CA PRO A 100 4.69 -6.31 14.11
C PRO A 100 4.19 -6.51 12.67
N PRO A 101 5.06 -6.31 11.65
CA PRO A 101 4.62 -6.48 10.26
C PRO A 101 4.35 -7.95 9.96
N VAL A 102 3.23 -8.22 9.31
CA VAL A 102 2.91 -9.55 8.80
C VAL A 102 3.52 -9.71 7.42
N GLY A 103 4.20 -10.83 7.16
CA GLY A 103 4.78 -11.11 5.85
C GLY A 103 6.11 -10.39 5.58
N LEU A 104 6.65 -9.63 6.54
CA LEU A 104 7.97 -9.01 6.46
C LEU A 104 8.83 -9.46 7.63
N ASP A 105 10.11 -9.68 7.35
CA ASP A 105 11.13 -9.96 8.35
C ASP A 105 11.37 -8.74 9.26
N VAL A 106 11.62 -8.99 10.55
CA VAL A 106 11.90 -7.95 11.55
C VAL A 106 13.21 -7.26 11.16
N GLY A 107 13.16 -5.96 10.88
CA GLY A 107 14.32 -5.18 10.39
C GLY A 107 14.25 -4.75 8.91
N ARG A 108 13.16 -5.05 8.19
CA ARG A 108 12.95 -4.58 6.81
C ARG A 108 12.19 -3.26 6.70
N GLU A 109 12.49 -2.30 7.56
CA GLU A 109 11.94 -0.93 7.48
C GLU A 109 12.12 -0.29 6.09
N GLY A 110 13.23 -0.62 5.39
CA GLY A 110 13.49 -0.18 4.01
C GLY A 110 12.50 -0.65 2.94
N VAL A 111 11.55 -1.55 3.24
CA VAL A 111 10.49 -1.95 2.29
C VAL A 111 9.22 -1.10 2.40
N LEU A 112 9.07 -0.32 3.48
CA LEU A 112 7.88 0.49 3.70
C LEU A 112 7.61 1.50 2.58
N PRO A 113 8.62 2.23 2.03
CA PRO A 113 8.39 3.13 0.90
C PRO A 113 7.75 2.43 -0.31
N ARG A 114 8.10 1.17 -0.56
CA ARG A 114 7.51 0.37 -1.64
C ARG A 114 6.04 0.05 -1.36
N GLN A 115 5.72 -0.40 -0.14
CA GLN A 115 4.33 -0.73 0.21
C GLN A 115 3.43 0.51 0.15
N VAL A 116 3.94 1.65 0.61
CA VAL A 116 3.25 2.95 0.54
C VAL A 116 3.09 3.42 -0.90
N TYR A 117 4.10 3.25 -1.75
CA TYR A 117 3.99 3.56 -3.17
C TYR A 117 2.87 2.76 -3.85
N ASP A 118 2.84 1.45 -3.59
CA ASP A 118 1.84 0.55 -4.17
C ASP A 118 0.43 0.87 -3.64
N LEU A 119 0.29 1.07 -2.33
CA LEU A 119 -0.98 1.45 -1.70
C LEU A 119 -1.49 2.80 -2.20
N ALA A 120 -0.60 3.78 -2.41
CA ALA A 120 -0.98 5.06 -2.96
C ALA A 120 -1.55 4.97 -4.38
N GLY A 121 -1.20 3.92 -5.13
CA GLY A 121 -1.83 3.60 -6.41
C GLY A 121 -3.13 2.81 -6.29
N LEU A 122 -3.23 1.89 -5.32
CA LEU A 122 -4.35 0.97 -5.17
C LEU A 122 -5.54 1.54 -4.42
N VAL A 123 -5.29 2.23 -3.30
CA VAL A 123 -6.35 2.75 -2.40
C VAL A 123 -7.34 3.67 -3.13
N PRO A 124 -6.92 4.61 -4.01
CA PRO A 124 -7.86 5.43 -4.77
C PRO A 124 -8.76 4.67 -5.76
N GLN A 125 -8.50 3.39 -6.01
CA GLN A 125 -9.31 2.53 -6.89
C GLN A 125 -10.37 1.73 -6.12
N VAL A 126 -10.44 1.87 -4.79
CA VAL A 126 -11.45 1.22 -3.96
C VAL A 126 -12.74 2.04 -4.02
N GLU A 127 -13.82 1.43 -4.52
CA GLU A 127 -15.10 2.11 -4.73
C GLU A 127 -16.25 1.33 -4.08
N GLY A 128 -17.07 2.03 -3.29
CA GLY A 128 -18.32 1.52 -2.74
C GLY A 128 -18.19 0.69 -1.45
N ASP A 129 -19.29 0.65 -0.70
CA ASP A 129 -19.37 0.09 0.66
C ASP A 129 -18.90 -1.38 0.75
N GLU A 130 -19.26 -2.20 -0.25
CA GLU A 130 -18.89 -3.61 -0.28
C GLU A 130 -17.39 -3.82 -0.44
N ALA A 131 -16.69 -2.96 -1.20
CA ALA A 131 -15.24 -3.06 -1.35
C ALA A 131 -14.52 -2.81 -0.01
N TRP A 132 -15.00 -1.85 0.78
CA TRP A 132 -14.48 -1.56 2.12
C TRP A 132 -14.79 -2.68 3.12
N ALA A 133 -15.97 -3.29 3.04
CA ALA A 133 -16.31 -4.49 3.80
C ALA A 133 -15.38 -5.66 3.46
N GLU A 134 -15.13 -5.92 2.17
CA GLU A 134 -14.21 -6.95 1.69
C GLU A 134 -12.79 -6.74 2.25
N ILE A 135 -12.30 -5.49 2.32
CA ILE A 135 -11.00 -5.18 2.93
C ILE A 135 -11.00 -5.56 4.41
N GLN A 136 -12.01 -5.12 5.17
CA GLN A 136 -12.12 -5.36 6.61
C GLN A 136 -12.14 -6.85 6.94
N GLU A 137 -13.08 -7.58 6.32
CA GLU A 137 -13.30 -9.01 6.56
C GLU A 137 -12.06 -9.83 6.19
N TYR A 138 -11.51 -9.57 5.00
CA TYR A 138 -10.36 -10.32 4.52
C TYR A 138 -9.10 -10.02 5.34
N ALA A 139 -8.85 -8.75 5.69
CA ALA A 139 -7.71 -8.41 6.51
C ALA A 139 -7.81 -8.98 7.93
N ARG A 140 -9.01 -8.97 8.53
CA ARG A 140 -9.24 -9.63 9.83
C ARG A 140 -8.99 -11.12 9.76
N ALA A 141 -9.50 -11.79 8.72
CA ALA A 141 -9.29 -13.22 8.52
C ALA A 141 -7.80 -13.56 8.38
N LEU A 142 -7.05 -12.76 7.62
CA LEU A 142 -5.60 -12.90 7.48
C LEU A 142 -4.88 -12.67 8.80
N TYR A 143 -5.19 -11.60 9.52
CA TYR A 143 -4.59 -11.30 10.82
C TYR A 143 -4.79 -12.45 11.82
N VAL A 144 -6.03 -12.94 11.98
CA VAL A 144 -6.35 -14.07 12.88
C VAL A 144 -5.56 -15.32 12.50
N LYS A 145 -5.46 -15.60 11.20
CA LYS A 145 -4.67 -16.74 10.71
C LYS A 145 -3.20 -16.58 11.06
N GLU A 146 -2.64 -15.39 10.87
CA GLU A 146 -1.22 -15.10 11.12
C GLU A 146 -0.91 -15.13 12.62
N CYS A 147 -1.80 -14.62 13.47
CA CYS A 147 -1.76 -14.82 14.91
C CYS A 147 -1.73 -16.31 15.28
N GLY A 148 -2.60 -17.11 14.67
CA GLY A 148 -2.63 -18.57 14.87
C GLY A 148 -1.34 -19.28 14.46
N VAL A 149 -0.71 -18.88 13.35
CA VAL A 149 0.61 -19.39 12.92
C VAL A 149 1.71 -19.02 13.90
N ASN A 150 1.61 -17.85 14.54
CA ASN A 150 2.59 -17.33 15.49
C ASN A 150 2.29 -17.70 16.95
N GLU A 151 1.23 -18.47 17.21
CA GLU A 151 0.76 -18.83 18.55
C GLU A 151 0.49 -17.59 19.44
N ILE A 152 -0.07 -16.54 18.84
CA ILE A 152 -0.46 -15.28 19.50
C ILE A 152 -1.99 -15.20 19.48
N GLU A 153 -2.58 -14.67 20.56
CA GLU A 153 -4.02 -14.37 20.59
C GLU A 153 -4.31 -13.12 19.76
N PRO A 154 -5.25 -13.16 18.79
CA PRO A 154 -5.62 -11.98 18.03
C PRO A 154 -6.38 -10.97 18.90
N GLU A 155 -6.02 -9.70 18.82
CA GLU A 155 -6.74 -8.63 19.52
C GLU A 155 -8.14 -8.40 18.92
N ASP A 156 -9.14 -8.05 19.72
CA ASP A 156 -10.49 -7.79 19.22
C ASP A 156 -10.59 -6.44 18.51
N GLY A 157 -11.36 -6.39 17.41
CA GLY A 157 -11.64 -5.13 16.69
C GLY A 157 -10.51 -4.61 15.80
N GLU A 158 -9.31 -5.18 15.86
CA GLU A 158 -8.20 -4.78 15.01
C GLU A 158 -7.98 -5.77 13.87
N PRO A 159 -7.96 -5.31 12.61
CA PRO A 159 -7.38 -6.13 11.56
C PRO A 159 -5.87 -5.84 11.42
N TRP A 160 -5.35 -4.65 11.78
CA TRP A 160 -3.94 -4.29 11.55
C TRP A 160 -3.37 -3.48 12.74
N PRO A 161 -2.82 -4.15 13.76
CA PRO A 161 -2.30 -3.48 14.94
C PRO A 161 -1.15 -2.54 14.60
N GLY A 162 -1.02 -1.42 15.33
CA GLY A 162 0.14 -0.54 15.26
C GLY A 162 0.37 0.23 13.96
N ILE A 163 -0.48 0.05 12.94
CA ILE A 163 -0.31 0.68 11.62
C ILE A 163 -0.34 2.21 11.71
N GLU A 164 -1.19 2.76 12.58
CA GLU A 164 -1.33 4.20 12.75
C GLU A 164 -0.06 4.83 13.30
N GLN A 165 0.49 4.25 14.36
CA GLN A 165 1.71 4.73 15.00
C GLN A 165 2.88 4.62 14.01
N ARG A 166 2.97 3.52 13.26
CA ARG A 166 4.03 3.33 12.27
C ARG A 166 3.95 4.35 11.14
N LEU A 167 2.77 4.55 10.54
CA LEU A 167 2.60 5.54 9.46
C LEU A 167 2.80 6.96 9.95
N ALA A 168 2.37 7.28 11.19
CA ALA A 168 2.62 8.58 11.81
C ALA A 168 4.11 8.82 12.09
N HIS A 169 4.86 7.79 12.49
CA HIS A 169 6.30 7.86 12.64
C HIS A 169 6.98 8.13 11.29
N TRP A 170 6.64 7.34 10.26
CA TRP A 170 7.16 7.49 8.89
C TRP A 170 6.71 8.77 8.18
N ALA A 171 5.68 9.45 8.67
CA ALA A 171 5.28 10.77 8.18
C ALA A 171 6.29 11.87 8.56
N ARG A 172 7.25 11.60 9.45
CA ARG A 172 8.27 12.57 9.92
C ARG A 172 9.57 12.55 9.10
N LEU A 173 9.46 12.33 7.78
CA LEU A 173 10.59 12.19 6.83
C LEU A 173 11.56 13.38 6.80
N ASP A 174 11.14 14.55 7.28
CA ASP A 174 11.98 15.75 7.33
C ASP A 174 12.82 15.81 8.62
N GLU A 175 12.37 15.15 9.68
CA GLU A 175 13.03 15.10 10.99
C GLU A 175 13.94 13.87 11.10
N ASP A 176 13.59 12.78 10.42
CA ASP A 176 14.33 11.53 10.41
C ASP A 176 15.14 11.35 9.11
N GLN A 177 16.47 11.48 9.21
CA GLN A 177 17.36 11.36 8.06
C GLN A 177 17.40 9.95 7.47
N GLU A 178 17.24 8.90 8.27
CA GLU A 178 17.30 7.52 7.80
C GLU A 178 16.05 7.18 6.98
N GLN A 179 14.87 7.57 7.46
CA GLN A 179 13.62 7.40 6.71
C GLN A 179 13.60 8.23 5.43
N GLY A 180 14.07 9.48 5.50
CA GLY A 180 14.24 10.34 4.32
C GLY A 180 15.15 9.71 3.28
N HIS A 181 16.28 9.13 3.72
CA HIS A 181 17.21 8.43 2.84
C HIS A 181 16.63 7.14 2.24
N ALA A 182 15.84 6.38 3.01
CA ALA A 182 15.18 5.17 2.52
C ALA A 182 14.18 5.49 1.39
N VAL A 183 13.39 6.55 1.54
CA VAL A 183 12.47 7.04 0.50
C VAL A 183 13.23 7.49 -0.75
N GLU A 184 14.31 8.24 -0.58
CA GLU A 184 15.14 8.71 -1.71
C GLU A 184 15.79 7.55 -2.47
N THR A 185 16.35 6.58 -1.76
CA THR A 185 16.93 5.36 -2.34
C THR A 185 15.88 4.56 -3.11
N PHE A 186 14.69 4.37 -2.54
CA PHE A 186 13.58 3.70 -3.24
C PHE A 186 13.22 4.44 -4.54
N GLN A 187 13.08 5.77 -4.49
CA GLN A 187 12.73 6.56 -5.68
C GLN A 187 13.79 6.52 -6.77
N GLN A 188 15.07 6.47 -6.40
CA GLN A 188 16.17 6.40 -7.35
C GLN A 188 16.27 5.03 -8.02
N THR A 189 15.96 3.96 -7.29
CA THR A 189 16.16 2.58 -7.73
C THR A 189 14.94 1.96 -8.41
N GLN A 190 13.72 2.32 -8.00
CA GLN A 190 12.50 1.61 -8.41
C GLN A 190 11.44 2.51 -9.07
N VAL A 191 11.58 3.83 -8.99
CA VAL A 191 10.57 4.77 -9.53
C VAL A 191 11.12 5.52 -10.75
N PRO A 192 10.38 5.54 -11.89
CA PRO A 192 10.74 6.34 -13.05
C PRO A 192 10.93 7.81 -12.69
N SER A 193 11.91 8.49 -13.29
CA SER A 193 12.26 9.88 -12.94
C SER A 193 11.09 10.85 -13.03
N THR A 194 10.16 10.64 -13.96
CA THR A 194 8.95 11.44 -14.16
C THR A 194 7.88 11.26 -13.09
N ALA A 195 7.94 10.16 -12.33
CA ALA A 195 7.00 9.82 -11.26
C ALA A 195 7.54 10.10 -9.85
N ARG A 196 8.79 10.59 -9.75
CA ARG A 196 9.41 10.95 -8.46
C ARG A 196 8.75 12.19 -7.87
N ILE A 197 8.59 12.19 -6.56
CA ILE A 197 7.92 13.25 -5.79
C ILE A 197 8.76 13.66 -4.58
N GLY A 198 8.52 14.87 -4.08
CA GLY A 198 9.20 15.41 -2.89
C GLY A 198 8.71 14.77 -1.59
N ARG A 199 9.46 15.01 -0.51
CA ARG A 199 9.17 14.50 0.85
C ARG A 199 7.78 14.89 1.36
N ALA A 200 7.34 16.10 1.05
CA ALA A 200 6.00 16.61 1.35
C ALA A 200 4.87 15.71 0.83
N ALA A 201 4.95 15.34 -0.44
CA ALA A 201 3.96 14.50 -1.09
C ALA A 201 4.05 13.04 -0.60
N TRP A 202 5.25 12.57 -0.21
CA TRP A 202 5.41 11.29 0.47
C TRP A 202 4.71 11.27 1.83
N ARG A 203 4.93 12.29 2.65
CA ARG A 203 4.22 12.47 3.92
C ARG A 203 2.71 12.47 3.71
N ALA A 204 2.21 13.19 2.71
CA ALA A 204 0.80 13.20 2.36
C ALA A 204 0.27 11.79 2.00
N ARG A 205 1.05 10.99 1.26
CA ARG A 205 0.71 9.58 0.98
C ARG A 205 0.67 8.72 2.24
N MET A 206 1.62 8.88 3.17
CA MET A 206 1.60 8.18 4.46
C MET A 206 0.31 8.48 5.22
N ARG A 207 -0.06 9.76 5.31
CA ARG A 207 -1.29 10.20 5.99
C ARG A 207 -2.55 9.73 5.28
N MET A 208 -2.59 9.76 3.95
CA MET A 208 -3.71 9.20 3.17
C MET A 208 -3.90 7.71 3.47
N ILE A 209 -2.82 6.93 3.49
CA ILE A 209 -2.88 5.49 3.78
C ILE A 209 -3.27 5.25 5.24
N GLN A 210 -2.80 6.09 6.17
CA GLN A 210 -3.22 6.04 7.57
C GLN A 210 -4.72 6.32 7.70
N PHE A 211 -5.27 7.24 6.92
CA PHE A 211 -6.70 7.51 6.92
C PHE A 211 -7.50 6.40 6.27
N ALA A 212 -7.06 5.91 5.11
CA ALA A 212 -7.62 4.72 4.46
C ALA A 212 -7.63 3.54 5.42
N ALA A 213 -6.61 3.45 6.28
CA ALA A 213 -6.53 2.41 7.26
C ALA A 213 -7.70 2.39 8.25
N ARG A 214 -7.99 3.58 8.79
CA ARG A 214 -9.14 3.78 9.68
C ARG A 214 -10.45 3.46 8.97
N CYS A 215 -10.64 3.95 7.74
CA CYS A 215 -11.85 3.67 6.97
C CYS A 215 -12.05 2.16 6.76
N ALA A 216 -11.01 1.43 6.40
CA ALA A 216 -11.12 -0.01 6.18
C ALA A 216 -11.20 -0.84 7.46
N ALA A 217 -10.71 -0.34 8.60
CA ALA A 217 -10.98 -0.95 9.90
C ALA A 217 -12.48 -0.85 10.27
N ILE A 218 -13.18 0.19 9.82
CA ILE A 218 -14.62 0.38 10.02
C ILE A 218 -15.44 -0.43 9.00
N GLY A 219 -14.92 -0.65 7.80
CA GLY A 219 -15.61 -1.39 6.73
C GLY A 219 -16.64 -0.51 6.01
N ARG A 220 -17.89 -0.97 5.88
CA ARG A 220 -18.95 -0.27 5.12
C ARG A 220 -19.11 1.18 5.54
N ASP A 221 -19.15 1.46 6.83
CA ASP A 221 -19.38 2.81 7.33
C ASP A 221 -18.18 3.75 7.08
N GLY A 222 -16.99 3.18 6.85
CA GLY A 222 -15.80 3.92 6.49
C GLY A 222 -15.78 4.40 5.03
N ALA A 223 -16.52 3.72 4.14
CA ALA A 223 -16.58 4.02 2.71
C ALA A 223 -17.05 5.46 2.44
N ARG A 224 -18.14 5.87 3.10
CA ARG A 224 -18.72 7.21 2.93
C ARG A 224 -17.73 8.32 3.27
N VAL A 225 -16.97 8.16 4.36
CA VAL A 225 -16.00 9.16 4.81
C VAL A 225 -14.79 9.18 3.88
N TRP A 226 -14.35 8.01 3.40
CA TRP A 226 -13.31 7.92 2.39
C TRP A 226 -13.70 8.61 1.08
N ASP A 227 -14.89 8.34 0.57
CA ASP A 227 -15.39 8.89 -0.70
C ASP A 227 -15.50 10.42 -0.60
N GLN A 228 -15.99 10.93 0.53
CA GLN A 228 -16.04 12.36 0.80
C GLN A 228 -14.63 12.98 0.81
N ALA A 229 -13.68 12.37 1.52
CA ALA A 229 -12.30 12.84 1.56
C ALA A 229 -11.66 12.84 0.17
N SER A 230 -11.86 11.77 -0.60
CA SER A 230 -11.34 11.63 -1.95
C SER A 230 -11.94 12.65 -2.92
N ALA A 231 -13.24 12.91 -2.82
CA ALA A 231 -13.92 13.93 -3.63
C ALA A 231 -13.41 15.35 -3.32
N ILE A 232 -13.14 15.64 -2.06
CA ILE A 232 -12.54 16.92 -1.64
C ILE A 232 -11.10 17.03 -2.15
N GLU A 233 -10.30 15.98 -1.97
CA GLU A 233 -8.91 15.94 -2.41
C GLU A 233 -8.76 16.17 -3.92
N ALA A 234 -9.67 15.62 -4.72
CA ALA A 234 -9.73 15.79 -6.17
C ALA A 234 -9.98 17.24 -6.60
N ARG A 235 -10.61 18.07 -5.75
CA ARG A 235 -10.81 19.52 -5.99
C ARG A 235 -9.55 20.34 -5.66
N LEU A 236 -8.61 19.79 -4.90
CA LEU A 236 -7.40 20.51 -4.51
C LEU A 236 -6.39 20.56 -5.66
N PRO A 237 -5.71 21.69 -5.88
CA PRO A 237 -4.70 21.78 -6.93
C PRO A 237 -3.56 20.79 -6.71
N ALA A 238 -3.29 19.96 -7.72
CA ALA A 238 -2.29 18.89 -7.65
C ALA A 238 -0.83 19.38 -7.65
N ARG A 239 -0.59 20.63 -8.08
CA ARG A 239 0.74 21.24 -8.13
C ARG A 239 0.71 22.62 -7.46
N PRO A 240 1.85 23.08 -6.90
CA PRO A 240 1.96 24.46 -6.46
C PRO A 240 1.70 25.41 -7.63
N GLY A 241 0.72 26.29 -7.48
CA GLY A 241 0.37 27.33 -8.45
C GLY A 241 0.68 28.74 -7.94
N PRO A 242 0.34 29.79 -8.72
CA PRO A 242 0.43 31.18 -8.30
C PRO A 242 -0.29 31.40 -6.97
N LYS A 243 0.31 32.18 -6.06
CA LYS A 243 -0.23 32.40 -4.70
C LYS A 243 -1.71 32.80 -4.67
N ARG A 244 -2.17 33.60 -5.63
CA ARG A 244 -3.56 34.07 -5.70
C ARG A 244 -4.56 32.95 -5.94
N GLU A 245 -4.21 31.96 -6.74
CA GLU A 245 -5.07 30.81 -7.05
C GLU A 245 -5.05 29.78 -5.91
N MET A 246 -3.90 29.64 -5.25
CA MET A 246 -3.75 28.69 -4.13
C MET A 246 -4.33 29.20 -2.82
N LYS A 247 -4.43 30.51 -2.64
CA LYS A 247 -4.82 31.15 -1.37
C LYS A 247 -6.19 30.67 -0.86
N PRO A 248 -7.28 30.63 -1.65
CA PRO A 248 -8.59 30.19 -1.16
C PRO A 248 -8.57 28.75 -0.63
N PHE A 249 -7.89 27.84 -1.34
CA PHE A 249 -7.73 26.45 -0.90
C PHE A 249 -6.92 26.34 0.39
N ARG A 250 -5.83 27.12 0.52
CA ARG A 250 -5.03 27.15 1.75
C ARG A 250 -5.83 27.69 2.92
N ASP A 251 -6.52 28.81 2.74
CA ASP A 251 -7.31 29.45 3.79
C ASP A 251 -8.41 28.50 4.28
N ALA A 252 -9.11 27.80 3.37
CA ALA A 252 -10.10 26.78 3.72
C ALA A 252 -9.52 25.65 4.59
N LEU A 253 -8.37 25.09 4.19
CA LEU A 253 -7.72 24.03 4.97
C LEU A 253 -7.19 24.55 6.31
N VAL A 254 -6.57 25.73 6.35
CA VAL A 254 -6.03 26.33 7.58
C VAL A 254 -7.15 26.63 8.57
N ASN A 255 -8.27 27.19 8.10
CA ASN A 255 -9.41 27.50 8.95
C ASN A 255 -10.02 26.25 9.58
N ALA A 256 -10.21 25.20 8.79
CA ALA A 256 -10.84 23.97 9.26
C ALA A 256 -9.90 23.10 10.12
N THR A 257 -8.63 22.98 9.72
CA THR A 257 -7.66 22.07 10.38
C THR A 257 -6.80 22.73 11.45
N GLY A 258 -6.71 24.07 11.46
CA GLY A 258 -5.77 24.82 12.30
C GLY A 258 -4.29 24.65 11.91
N LEU A 259 -3.97 23.81 10.92
CA LEU A 259 -2.60 23.54 10.50
C LEU A 259 -2.00 24.73 9.75
N LYS A 260 -0.77 25.11 10.10
CA LYS A 260 -0.02 26.12 9.34
C LYS A 260 0.45 25.51 8.02
N THR A 261 -0.21 25.85 6.92
CA THR A 261 0.31 25.54 5.59
C THR A 261 1.43 26.53 5.28
N ASN A 262 2.69 26.08 5.29
CA ASN A 262 3.78 26.86 4.70
C ASN A 262 3.54 26.99 3.17
N ALA A 263 4.45 27.58 2.40
CA ALA A 263 4.29 27.85 0.96
C ALA A 263 4.06 26.61 0.04
N MET A 264 3.76 25.45 0.62
CA MET A 264 3.55 24.13 0.03
C MET A 264 2.14 23.96 -0.56
N ALA A 265 1.89 22.88 -1.30
CA ALA A 265 0.60 22.65 -1.94
C ALA A 265 -0.47 22.28 -0.88
N PRO A 266 -1.72 22.78 -0.97
CA PRO A 266 -2.83 22.42 -0.09
C PRO A 266 -3.00 20.90 0.04
N ARG A 267 -2.86 20.19 -1.08
CA ARG A 267 -2.97 18.73 -1.16
C ARG A 267 -1.96 18.00 -0.27
N ASP A 268 -0.81 18.59 0.01
CA ASP A 268 0.23 17.98 0.85
C ASP A 268 -0.09 18.03 2.36
N HIS A 269 -1.08 18.85 2.77
CA HIS A 269 -1.52 19.02 4.17
C HIS A 269 -2.93 18.51 4.42
N PHE A 270 -3.73 18.29 3.38
CA PHE A 270 -5.10 17.84 3.47
C PHE A 270 -5.26 16.57 4.33
N TRP A 271 -4.52 15.53 4.00
CA TRP A 271 -4.58 14.24 4.72
C TRP A 271 -4.05 14.33 6.15
N GLU A 272 -3.10 15.23 6.43
CA GLU A 272 -2.58 15.45 7.77
C GLU A 272 -3.69 15.99 8.69
N GLY A 273 -4.42 17.01 8.25
CA GLY A 273 -5.53 17.59 9.02
C GLY A 273 -6.65 16.59 9.29
N ILE A 274 -6.97 15.72 8.34
CA ILE A 274 -8.02 14.70 8.52
C ILE A 274 -7.61 13.64 9.53
N VAL A 275 -6.37 13.17 9.46
CA VAL A 275 -5.86 12.14 10.38
C VAL A 275 -5.78 12.66 11.82
N GLU A 276 -5.53 13.95 12.00
CA GLU A 276 -5.42 14.56 13.34
C GLU A 276 -6.77 15.00 13.92
N ALA A 277 -7.86 14.90 13.15
CA ALA A 277 -9.19 15.28 13.59
C ALA A 277 -9.85 14.22 14.48
N ASP A 278 -10.50 14.67 15.56
CA ASP A 278 -11.35 13.83 16.42
C ASP A 278 -12.61 13.35 15.68
N ASP A 279 -13.19 14.21 14.84
CA ASP A 279 -14.31 13.89 13.95
C ASP A 279 -13.96 14.22 12.49
N PRO A 280 -13.39 13.26 11.75
CA PRO A 280 -13.03 13.44 10.34
C PRO A 280 -14.23 13.81 9.46
N ALA A 281 -15.44 13.30 9.75
CA ALA A 281 -16.60 13.57 8.92
C ALA A 281 -17.05 15.04 9.04
N ALA A 282 -17.12 15.56 10.27
CA ALA A 282 -17.44 16.96 10.51
C ALA A 282 -16.38 17.91 9.90
N LEU A 283 -15.10 17.57 10.03
CA LEU A 283 -14.02 18.34 9.42
C LEU A 283 -14.13 18.37 7.88
N LEU A 284 -14.45 17.24 7.25
CA LEU A 284 -14.63 17.16 5.81
C LEU A 284 -15.83 17.98 5.32
N ASP A 285 -16.94 18.01 6.08
CA ASP A 285 -18.09 18.88 5.81
C ASP A 285 -17.70 20.36 5.87
N GLU A 286 -16.91 20.74 6.89
CA GLU A 286 -16.40 22.10 7.03
C GLU A 286 -15.51 22.49 5.86
N ILE A 287 -14.53 21.65 5.50
CA ILE A 287 -13.64 21.90 4.36
C ILE A 287 -14.46 22.02 3.07
N ALA A 288 -15.40 21.11 2.82
CA ALA A 288 -16.23 21.12 1.61
C ALA A 288 -17.01 22.42 1.44
N SER A 289 -17.48 23.01 2.55
CA SER A 289 -18.25 24.26 2.57
C SER A 289 -17.40 25.51 2.27
N GLN A 290 -16.09 25.45 2.52
CA GLN A 290 -15.16 26.58 2.34
C GLN A 290 -14.38 26.52 1.02
N LEU A 291 -14.32 25.35 0.38
CA LEU A 291 -13.62 25.19 -0.89
C LEU A 291 -14.37 25.87 -2.05
N PRO A 292 -13.64 26.56 -2.95
CA PRO A 292 -14.21 27.23 -4.12
C PRO A 292 -14.76 26.25 -5.17
#